data_AF-A0A0C9WPH7-F1
#
_entry.id   AF-A0A0C9WPH7-F1
#
_cell.length_a   1.000
_cell.length_b   1.000
_cell.length_c   1.000
_cell.angle_alpha   90.00
_cell.angle_beta   90.00
_cell.angle_gamma   90.00
#
_symmetry.space_group_name_H-M   'P 1'
#
loop_
_entity.id
_entity.type
_entity.pdbx_description
1 polymer ?
#
loop_
_entity_poly.entity_id
_entity_poly.type
_entity_poly.pdbx_seq_one_letter_code
_entity_poly.pdbx_strand_id
1 'polypeptide(L)'
;MDAEFIEDWVKGYELDKSFSSIWKDKKRELENWKQEGRFLKDQRGLLFFLDEDYQPRLCVPKAKRNFVLQEAHENPLESAHAG
;
A
#
# COMPACT_ATOMS: atom_id res chain seq x y z
N MET A 1 1.50 8.14 -11.16
CA MET A 1 0.90 6.79 -11.15
C MET A 1 -0.30 6.83 -12.06
N ASP A 2 -0.19 6.10 -13.16
CA ASP A 2 -1.23 5.98 -14.17
C ASP A 2 -2.42 5.16 -13.64
N ALA A 3 -3.62 5.40 -14.18
CA ALA A 3 -4.84 4.76 -13.69
C ALA A 3 -4.78 3.23 -13.78
N GLU A 4 -4.25 2.71 -14.90
CA GLU A 4 -4.05 1.27 -15.11
C GLU A 4 -3.15 0.64 -14.04
N PHE A 5 -2.09 1.34 -13.65
CA PHE A 5 -1.17 0.91 -12.60
C PHE A 5 -1.88 0.82 -11.25
N ILE A 6 -2.75 1.78 -10.93
CA ILE A 6 -3.52 1.80 -9.69
C ILE A 6 -4.53 0.65 -9.67
N GLU A 7 -5.24 0.42 -10.77
CA GLU A 7 -6.22 -0.69 -10.87
C GLU A 7 -5.57 -2.06 -10.69
N ASP A 8 -4.41 -2.26 -11.31
CA ASP A 8 -3.61 -3.48 -11.15
C ASP A 8 -3.12 -3.67 -9.71
N TRP A 9 -2.74 -2.59 -9.02
CA TRP A 9 -2.39 -2.61 -7.61
C TRP A 9 -3.59 -2.97 -6.71
N VAL A 10 -4.75 -2.39 -7.00
CA VAL A 10 -6.02 -2.64 -6.30
C VAL A 10 -6.44 -4.11 -6.43
N LYS A 11 -6.43 -4.66 -7.65
CA LYS A 11 -6.67 -6.08 -7.91
C LYS A 11 -5.69 -6.96 -7.13
N GLY A 12 -4.45 -6.50 -6.99
CA GLY A 12 -3.43 -7.13 -6.17
C GLY A 12 -3.88 -7.31 -4.71
N TYR A 13 -4.51 -6.30 -4.09
CA TYR A 13 -5.01 -6.43 -2.72
C TYR A 13 -6.15 -7.45 -2.59
N GLU A 14 -7.06 -7.49 -3.56
CA GLU A 14 -8.21 -8.41 -3.53
C GLU A 14 -7.79 -9.89 -3.58
N LEU A 15 -6.72 -10.18 -4.32
CA LEU A 15 -6.17 -11.52 -4.51
C LEU A 15 -5.15 -11.90 -3.41
N ASP A 16 -4.59 -10.93 -2.71
CA ASP A 16 -3.61 -11.16 -1.65
C ASP A 16 -4.30 -11.59 -0.34
N LYS A 17 -4.01 -12.81 0.14
CA LYS A 17 -4.60 -13.34 1.39
C LYS A 17 -4.31 -12.46 2.61
N SER A 18 -3.18 -11.76 2.63
CA SER A 18 -2.78 -10.89 3.74
C SER A 18 -3.51 -9.55 3.72
N PHE A 19 -3.92 -9.06 2.56
CA PHE A 19 -4.53 -7.73 2.42
C PHE A 19 -6.01 -7.75 2.06
N SER A 20 -6.53 -8.79 1.42
CA SER A 20 -7.91 -8.86 0.94
C SER A 20 -8.96 -8.58 2.00
N SER A 21 -8.83 -9.15 3.21
CA SER A 21 -9.75 -8.89 4.32
C SER A 21 -9.66 -7.44 4.81
N ILE A 22 -8.44 -6.89 4.90
CA ILE A 22 -8.17 -5.52 5.36
C ILE A 22 -8.68 -4.50 4.34
N TRP A 23 -8.46 -4.77 3.06
CA TRP A 23 -8.84 -3.89 1.97
C TRP A 23 -10.36 -3.79 1.78
N LYS A 24 -11.08 -4.90 2.00
CA LYS A 24 -12.56 -4.95 1.96
C LYS A 24 -13.23 -4.31 3.18
N ASP A 25 -12.48 -4.07 4.25
CA ASP A 25 -13.01 -3.46 5.48
C ASP A 25 -13.25 -1.96 5.27
N LYS A 26 -14.53 -1.57 5.17
CA LYS A 26 -14.95 -0.17 4.98
C LYS A 26 -14.48 0.78 6.07
N LYS A 27 -14.17 0.26 7.27
CA LYS A 27 -13.59 1.06 8.37
C LYS A 27 -12.21 1.62 8.03
N ARG A 28 -11.55 1.09 7.00
CA ARG A 28 -10.25 1.58 6.52
C ARG A 28 -10.39 2.73 5.55
N GLU A 29 -11.59 3.02 5.05
CA GLU A 29 -11.82 4.18 4.17
C GLU A 29 -11.49 5.48 4.89
N LEU A 30 -10.81 6.40 4.22
CA LEU A 30 -10.37 7.68 4.79
C LEU A 30 -11.50 8.44 5.51
N GLU A 31 -12.71 8.40 4.96
CA GLU A 31 -13.92 9.00 5.54
C GLU A 31 -14.40 8.32 6.85
N ASN A 32 -14.12 7.03 7.00
CA ASN A 32 -14.58 6.19 8.11
C ASN A 32 -13.47 5.88 9.12
N TRP A 33 -12.24 6.30 8.83
CA TRP A 33 -11.06 5.94 9.61
C TRP A 33 -10.98 6.75 10.90
N LYS A 34 -11.16 6.07 12.04
CA LYS A 34 -11.24 6.69 13.38
C LYS A 34 -9.88 6.88 14.07
N GLN A 35 -8.76 6.91 13.35
CA GLN A 35 -7.39 6.99 13.90
C GLN A 35 -6.96 5.84 14.83
N GLU A 36 -7.84 4.89 15.18
CA GLU A 36 -7.54 3.75 16.05
C GLU A 36 -6.87 2.57 15.30
N GLY A 37 -6.79 2.61 13.97
CA GLY A 37 -6.29 1.51 13.15
C GLY A 37 -5.02 1.86 12.38
N ARG A 38 -4.06 0.93 12.30
CA ARG A 38 -2.81 1.11 11.53
C ARG A 38 -2.95 0.93 10.02
N PHE A 39 -4.17 0.78 9.50
CA PHE A 39 -4.40 0.63 8.07
C PHE A 39 -5.39 1.69 7.58
N LEU A 40 -5.06 2.28 6.44
CA LEU A 40 -5.81 3.35 5.79
C LEU A 40 -5.96 3.05 4.30
N LYS A 41 -7.16 3.25 3.77
CA LYS A 41 -7.49 3.16 2.34
C LYS A 41 -7.79 4.55 1.81
N ASP A 42 -7.00 4.97 0.84
CA ASP A 42 -7.12 6.25 0.13
C ASP A 42 -8.31 6.24 -0.85
N GLN A 43 -8.67 7.42 -1.35
CA GLN A 43 -9.70 7.67 -2.36
C GLN A 43 -9.47 6.90 -3.66
N ARG A 44 -8.22 6.58 -3.99
CA ARG A 44 -7.84 5.75 -5.16
C ARG A 44 -7.94 4.24 -4.89
N GLY A 45 -8.34 3.83 -3.68
CA GLY A 45 -8.40 2.42 -3.28
C GLY A 45 -7.04 1.83 -2.88
N LEU A 46 -5.98 2.62 -2.79
CA LEU A 46 -4.67 2.15 -2.32
C LEU A 46 -4.66 1.94 -0.81
N LEU A 47 -4.01 0.86 -0.35
CA LEU A 47 -3.91 0.50 1.06
C LEU A 47 -2.55 0.94 1.62
N PHE A 48 -2.59 1.62 2.76
CA PHE A 48 -1.43 2.10 3.50
C PHE A 48 -1.40 1.49 4.90
N PHE A 49 -0.20 1.18 5.36
CA PHE A 49 0.09 0.88 6.75
C PHE A 49 0.69 2.12 7.41
N LEU A 50 0.21 2.46 8.60
CA LEU A 50 0.78 3.53 9.41
C LEU A 50 1.84 2.91 10.33
N ASP A 51 3.06 3.38 10.14
CA ASP A 51 4.21 2.94 10.93
C ASP A 51 4.19 3.51 12.36
N GLU A 52 5.23 3.30 13.16
CA GLU A 52 5.28 3.77 14.55
C GLU A 52 5.13 5.29 14.70
N ASP A 53 5.65 6.06 13.74
CA ASP A 53 5.48 7.51 13.63
C ASP A 53 4.19 7.94 12.90
N TYR A 54 3.25 7.03 12.69
CA TYR A 54 2.03 7.24 11.90
C TYR A 54 2.28 7.69 10.45
N GLN A 55 3.48 7.45 9.93
CA GLN A 55 3.82 7.76 8.55
C GLN A 55 3.20 6.70 7.62
N PRO A 56 2.46 7.10 6.57
CA PRO A 56 1.82 6.15 5.66
C PRO A 56 2.84 5.48 4.75
N ARG A 57 2.90 4.15 4.82
CA ARG A 57 3.70 3.28 3.94
C ARG A 57 2.76 2.51 3.02
N LEU A 58 3.00 2.58 1.71
CA LEU A 58 2.18 1.85 0.74
C LEU A 58 2.30 0.34 0.98
N CYS A 59 1.18 -0.33 1.19
CA CYS A 59 1.17 -1.79 1.23
C CYS A 59 1.40 -2.33 -0.19
N VAL A 60 2.42 -3.18 -0.35
CA VAL A 60 2.77 -3.78 -1.65
C VAL A 60 2.17 -5.21 -1.72
N PRO A 61 1.17 -5.47 -2.58
CA PRO A 61 0.64 -6.80 -2.79
C PRO A 61 1.75 -7.79 -3.16
N LYS A 62 1.61 -9.06 -2.76
CA LYS A 62 2.62 -10.10 -3.01
C LYS A 62 3.04 -10.18 -4.48
N ALA A 63 2.09 -10.02 -5.41
CA ALA A 63 2.36 -10.03 -6.84
C ALA A 63 3.20 -8.83 -7.34
N LYS A 64 3.28 -7.73 -6.57
CA LYS A 64 3.99 -6.49 -6.93
C LYS A 64 5.32 -6.32 -6.22
N ARG A 65 5.66 -7.20 -5.27
CA ARG A 65 6.93 -7.13 -4.53
C ARG A 65 8.14 -7.22 -5.44
N ASN A 66 8.12 -8.11 -6.44
CA ASN A 66 9.24 -8.25 -7.37
C ASN A 66 9.45 -6.97 -8.19
N PHE A 67 8.37 -6.38 -8.68
CA PHE A 67 8.41 -5.09 -9.38
C PHE A 67 9.05 -4.01 -8.49
N VAL A 68 8.59 -3.85 -7.25
CA VAL A 68 9.15 -2.84 -6.33
C VAL A 68 10.63 -3.10 -6.02
N LEU A 69 11.02 -4.35 -5.83
CA LEU A 69 12.43 -4.70 -5.62
C LEU A 69 13.27 -4.36 -6.84
N GLN A 70 12.83 -4.72 -8.05
CA GLN A 70 13.53 -4.40 -9.29
C GLN A 70 13.70 -2.88 -9.45
N GLU A 71 12.63 -2.11 -9.30
CA GLU A 71 12.68 -0.64 -9.39
C GLU A 71 13.66 -0.02 -8.37
N ALA A 72 13.70 -0.55 -7.14
CA ALA A 72 14.62 -0.09 -6.10
C ALA A 72 16.08 -0.48 -6.37
N HIS A 73 16.31 -1.66 -6.97
CA HIS A 73 17.62 -2.12 -7.41
C HIS A 73 18.13 -1.33 -8.62
N GLU A 74 17.24 -0.96 -9.55
CA GLU A 74 17.55 -0.25 -10.78
C GLU A 74 17.69 1.28 -10.57
N ASN A 75 17.08 1.84 -9.52
CA ASN A 75 17.24 3.24 -9.09
C ASN A 75 17.89 3.36 -7.69
N PRO A 76 19.15 2.94 -7.51
CA PRO A 76 19.82 2.89 -6.21
C PRO A 76 20.12 4.27 -5.59
N LEU A 77 19.86 5.37 -6.30
CA LEU A 77 20.12 6.74 -5.83
C LEU A 77 19.03 7.31 -4.91
N GLU A 78 17.83 6.71 -4.84
CA GLU A 78 16.67 7.28 -4.12
C GLU A 78 16.27 6.53 -2.83
N SER A 79 16.89 5.39 -2.50
CA SER A 79 16.36 4.47 -1.48
C SER A 79 17.27 4.11 -0.31
N ALA A 80 18.39 4.82 -0.09
CA ALA A 80 19.28 4.52 1.03
C ALA A 80 19.89 5.77 1.66
N HIS A 81 19.10 6.47 2.48
CA HIS A 81 19.66 7.24 3.60
C HIS A 81 18.75 7.18 4.83
N ALA A 82 18.77 6.04 5.50
CA ALA A 82 18.51 5.94 6.93
C ALA A 82 19.26 4.69 7.42
N GLY A 83 20.49 4.92 7.90
CA GLY A 83 21.25 3.93 8.67
C GLY A 83 20.83 3.90 10.13
#